data_AF-A0A5J4T7B5-F1
#
_entry.id   AF-A0A5J4T7B5-F1
#
_cell.length_a   1.000
_cell.length_b   1.000
_cell.length_c   1.000
_cell.angle_alpha   90.00
_cell.angle_beta   90.00
_cell.angle_gamma   90.00
#
_symmetry.space_group_name_H-M   'P 1'
#
loop_
_entity.id
_entity.type
_entity.pdbx_description
1 polymer ?
#
loop_
_entity_poly.entity_id
_entity_poly.type
_entity_poly.pdbx_seq_one_letter_code
_entity_poly.pdbx_strand_id
1 'polypeptide(L)'
;MPTLNYITFDFETVENIINEDNIIAQLEPLSVASAATINEQITTLYFDLRNGTDFIEEWISQLFEVAITVNEANQSNIPDVTIEDKHYIPYKPQVSVI
;
A
#
# COMPACT_ATOMS: atom_id res chain seq x y z
N MET A 1 -12.37 3.00 -0.04
CA MET A 1 -11.30 3.11 -1.05
C MET A 1 -10.25 4.04 -0.49
N PRO A 2 -8.96 3.67 -0.43
CA PRO A 2 -7.90 4.64 -0.20
C PRO A 2 -8.00 5.71 -1.28
N THR A 3 -7.90 6.98 -0.92
CA THR A 3 -8.34 8.08 -1.80
C THR A 3 -7.26 8.64 -2.72
N LEU A 4 -6.00 8.16 -2.65
CA LEU A 4 -4.92 8.75 -3.45
C LEU A 4 -3.88 7.75 -3.98
N ASN A 5 -2.97 7.23 -3.13
CA ASN A 5 -1.96 6.27 -3.56
C ASN A 5 -2.20 4.92 -2.88
N TYR A 6 -2.28 3.84 -3.65
CA TYR A 6 -2.61 2.51 -3.15
C TYR A 6 -2.04 1.39 -4.02
N ILE A 7 -1.99 0.20 -3.43
CA ILE A 7 -1.60 -1.05 -4.09
C ILE A 7 -2.81 -1.98 -4.08
N THR A 8 -3.09 -2.61 -5.21
CA THR A 8 -4.00 -3.75 -5.33
C THR A 8 -3.22 -4.95 -5.81
N PHE A 9 -3.61 -6.14 -5.35
CA PHE A 9 -3.07 -7.39 -5.84
C PHE A 9 -4.18 -8.43 -5.92
N ASP A 10 -4.04 -9.36 -6.85
CA ASP A 10 -4.94 -10.48 -7.05
C ASP A 10 -4.14 -11.73 -7.37
N PHE A 11 -4.48 -12.83 -6.68
CA PHE A 11 -3.85 -14.12 -6.87
C PHE A 11 -4.73 -15.00 -7.74
N GLU A 12 -4.13 -15.59 -8.76
CA GLU A 12 -4.71 -16.76 -9.41
C GLU A 12 -4.30 -17.99 -8.61
N THR A 13 -5.25 -18.85 -8.28
CA THR A 13 -5.00 -20.08 -7.53
C THR A 13 -5.54 -21.30 -8.27
N VAL A 14 -4.89 -22.43 -8.09
CA VAL A 14 -5.42 -23.76 -8.45
C VAL A 14 -5.87 -24.50 -7.20
N GLU A 15 -6.99 -25.22 -7.31
CA GLU A 15 -7.48 -26.09 -6.26
C GLU A 15 -6.72 -27.42 -6.26
N ASN A 16 -6.24 -27.81 -5.08
CA ASN A 16 -5.71 -29.14 -4.81
C ASN A 16 -6.64 -29.84 -3.81
N ILE A 17 -7.41 -30.82 -4.29
CA ILE A 17 -8.40 -31.52 -3.47
C ILE A 17 -7.68 -32.48 -2.53
N ILE A 18 -7.77 -32.22 -1.23
CA ILE A 18 -7.12 -33.03 -0.19
C ILE A 18 -8.07 -34.03 0.47
N ASN A 19 -9.39 -33.82 0.34
CA ASN A 19 -10.41 -34.76 0.79
C ASN A 19 -11.69 -34.60 -0.07
N GLU A 20 -11.97 -35.60 -0.91
CA GLU A 20 -13.14 -35.62 -1.79
C GLU A 20 -14.47 -35.78 -1.02
N ASP A 21 -14.48 -36.53 0.08
CA ASP A 21 -15.70 -36.79 0.87
C ASP A 21 -16.21 -35.53 1.59
N ASN A 22 -15.30 -34.62 1.94
CA ASN A 22 -15.60 -33.40 2.68
C ASN A 22 -15.47 -32.11 1.83
N ILE A 23 -15.17 -32.24 0.53
CA ILE A 23 -14.92 -31.10 -0.39
C ILE A 23 -13.92 -30.11 0.24
N ILE A 24 -12.80 -30.62 0.73
CA ILE A 24 -11.73 -29.78 1.27
C ILE A 24 -10.67 -29.63 0.18
N ALA A 25 -10.46 -28.40 -0.25
CA ALA A 25 -9.42 -28.02 -1.20
C ALA A 25 -8.40 -27.08 -0.54
N GLN A 26 -7.13 -27.31 -0.85
CA GLN A 26 -6.06 -26.35 -0.60
C GLN A 26 -5.88 -25.50 -1.86
N LEU A 27 -5.78 -24.19 -1.72
CA LEU A 27 -5.49 -23.30 -2.83
C LEU A 27 -3.98 -23.10 -2.95
N GLU A 28 -3.44 -23.47 -4.10
CA GLU A 28 -2.03 -23.24 -4.45
C GLU A 28 -1.93 -22.03 -5.38
N PRO A 29 -1.07 -21.05 -5.09
CA PRO A 29 -0.96 -19.85 -5.91
C PRO A 29 -0.23 -20.18 -7.24
N LEU A 30 -0.82 -19.78 -8.36
CA LEU A 30 -0.28 -19.95 -9.70
C LEU A 30 0.40 -18.68 -10.21
N SER A 31 -0.21 -17.53 -9.92
CA SER A 31 0.29 -16.23 -10.34
C SER A 31 -0.23 -15.13 -9.42
N VAL A 32 0.41 -13.98 -9.48
CA VAL A 32 -0.07 -12.75 -8.84
C VAL A 32 0.07 -11.59 -9.79
N ALA A 33 -1.00 -10.85 -9.97
CA ALA A 33 -1.00 -9.55 -10.62
C ALA A 33 -1.11 -8.48 -9.54
N SER A 34 -0.30 -7.44 -9.62
CA SER A 34 -0.37 -6.30 -8.72
C SER A 34 -0.32 -4.99 -9.51
N ALA A 35 -0.95 -3.97 -8.96
CA ALA A 35 -0.91 -2.62 -9.50
C ALA A 35 -0.74 -1.63 -8.35
N ALA A 36 0.20 -0.70 -8.51
CA ALA A 36 0.31 0.47 -7.68
C ALA A 36 -0.19 1.68 -8.45
N THR A 37 -1.10 2.43 -7.84
CA THR A 37 -1.55 3.73 -8.34
C THR A 37 -0.89 4.79 -7.48
N ILE A 38 -0.08 5.64 -8.10
CA ILE A 38 0.59 6.78 -7.45
C ILE A 38 0.30 8.02 -8.29
N ASN A 39 -0.37 9.02 -7.71
CA ASN A 39 -0.75 10.26 -8.40
C ASN A 39 -1.37 9.99 -9.79
N GLU A 40 -2.34 9.06 -9.85
CA GLU A 40 -3.03 8.60 -11.07
C GLU A 40 -2.17 7.81 -12.07
N GLN A 41 -0.86 7.69 -11.85
CA GLN A 41 0.01 6.83 -12.64
C GLN A 41 -0.04 5.40 -12.11
N ILE A 42 -0.23 4.44 -13.03
CA ILE A 42 -0.28 3.02 -12.70
C ILE A 42 1.03 2.34 -13.10
N THR A 43 1.58 1.55 -12.18
CA THR A 43 2.67 0.60 -12.42
C THR A 43 2.19 -0.79 -12.05
N THR A 44 2.46 -1.78 -12.91
CA THR A 44 2.00 -3.16 -12.73
C THR A 44 3.18 -4.10 -12.45
N LEU A 45 2.94 -5.09 -11.61
CA LEU A 45 3.83 -6.23 -11.38
C LEU A 45 3.09 -7.52 -11.71
N TYR A 46 3.79 -8.48 -12.29
CA TYR A 46 3.24 -9.80 -12.59
C TYR A 46 4.29 -10.86 -12.35
N PHE A 47 3.91 -11.90 -11.61
CA PHE A 47 4.75 -13.03 -11.28
C PHE A 47 3.95 -14.33 -11.45
N ASP A 48 4.59 -15.38 -11.93
CA ASP A 48 3.94 -16.68 -12.09
C ASP A 48 4.88 -17.85 -11.79
N LEU A 49 4.27 -18.99 -11.43
CA LEU A 49 4.95 -20.24 -11.15
C LEU A 49 5.58 -20.87 -12.40
N ARG A 50 5.11 -20.49 -13.61
CA ARG A 50 5.57 -21.08 -14.88
C ARG A 50 7.01 -20.68 -15.23
N ASN A 51 7.49 -19.59 -14.63
CA ASN A 51 8.88 -19.16 -14.73
C ASN A 51 9.85 -20.01 -13.88
N GLY A 52 9.35 -20.96 -13.08
CA GLY A 52 10.14 -21.97 -12.39
C GLY A 52 10.89 -21.49 -11.13
N THR A 53 10.67 -20.25 -10.71
CA THR A 53 11.19 -19.67 -9.46
C THR A 53 10.11 -19.64 -8.38
N ASP A 54 10.52 -19.51 -7.11
CA ASP A 54 9.58 -19.18 -6.04
C ASP A 54 9.14 -17.73 -6.20
N PHE A 55 8.10 -17.56 -7.00
CA PHE A 55 7.59 -16.26 -7.40
C PHE A 55 7.00 -15.48 -6.22
N ILE A 56 6.66 -16.14 -5.11
CA ILE A 56 6.12 -15.48 -3.91
C ILE A 56 7.21 -14.66 -3.23
N GLU A 57 8.43 -15.21 -3.07
CA GLU A 57 9.55 -14.46 -2.47
C GLU A 57 9.95 -13.26 -3.32
N GLU A 58 10.01 -13.44 -4.64
CA GLU A 58 10.30 -12.37 -5.60
C GLU A 58 9.22 -11.29 -5.57
N TRP A 59 7.95 -11.69 -5.58
CA TRP A 59 6.81 -10.77 -5.50
C TRP A 59 6.80 -10.00 -4.18
N ILE A 60 7.00 -10.65 -3.03
CA ILE A 60 7.03 -9.98 -1.71
C ILE A 60 8.15 -8.93 -1.68
N SER A 61 9.32 -9.27 -2.21
CA SER A 61 10.46 -8.35 -2.25
C SER A 61 10.12 -7.09 -3.06
N GLN A 62 9.54 -7.25 -4.24
CA GLN A 62 9.15 -6.13 -5.10
C GLN A 62 7.94 -5.36 -4.55
N LEU A 63 7.01 -6.05 -3.87
CA LEU A 63 5.86 -5.44 -3.22
C LEU A 63 6.30 -4.46 -2.12
N PHE A 64 7.34 -4.79 -1.34
CA PHE A 64 7.85 -3.90 -0.30
C PHE A 64 8.51 -2.64 -0.88
N GLU A 65 9.28 -2.75 -1.95
CA GLU A 65 9.86 -1.58 -2.64
C GLU A 65 8.75 -0.63 -3.14
N VAL A 66 7.71 -1.20 -3.78
CA VAL A 66 6.55 -0.43 -4.22
C VAL A 66 5.78 0.19 -3.05
N ALA A 67 5.65 -0.53 -1.94
CA ALA A 67 4.99 -0.04 -0.72
C ALA A 67 5.72 1.16 -0.11
N ILE A 68 7.06 1.19 -0.17
CA ILE A 68 7.84 2.36 0.25
C ILE A 68 7.46 3.56 -0.60
N THR A 69 7.48 3.44 -1.93
CA THR A 69 7.16 4.55 -2.84
C THR A 69 5.73 5.05 -2.67
N VAL A 70 4.75 4.14 -2.50
CA VAL A 70 3.35 4.51 -2.22
C VAL A 70 3.23 5.24 -0.89
N ASN A 71 3.94 4.79 0.14
CA ASN A 71 3.94 5.43 1.44
C ASN A 71 4.58 6.82 1.39
N GLU A 72 5.73 6.98 0.73
CA GLU A 72 6.37 8.29 0.52
C GLU A 72 5.44 9.26 -0.20
N ALA A 73 4.80 8.82 -1.28
CA ALA A 73 3.81 9.62 -2.00
C ALA A 73 2.64 10.03 -1.10
N ASN A 74 2.16 9.12 -0.24
CA ASN A 74 1.11 9.44 0.73
C ASN A 74 1.57 10.48 1.77
N GLN A 75 2.82 10.43 2.25
CA GLN A 75 3.36 11.43 3.18
C GLN A 75 3.51 12.81 2.52
N SER A 76 3.95 12.88 1.27
CA SER A 76 4.06 14.15 0.52
C SER A 76 2.71 14.83 0.26
N ASN A 77 1.61 14.07 0.31
CA ASN A 77 0.26 14.59 0.12
C ASN A 77 -0.40 15.09 1.43
N ILE A 78 0.30 15.00 2.57
CA ILE A 78 -0.15 15.66 3.79
C ILE A 78 0.15 17.15 3.63
N PRO A 79 -0.87 18.04 3.64
CA PRO A 79 -0.62 19.46 3.51
C PRO A 79 0.30 19.92 4.63
N ASP A 80 1.34 20.67 4.27
CA ASP A 80 2.26 21.27 5.21
C ASP A 80 1.43 22.23 6.09
N VAL A 81 1.15 21.85 7.33
CA VAL A 81 0.47 22.74 8.28
C VAL A 81 1.45 23.85 8.61
N THR A 82 1.42 24.91 7.81
CA THR A 82 2.13 26.14 8.10
C THR A 82 1.48 26.77 9.33
N ILE A 83 2.32 27.17 10.29
CA ILE A 83 1.89 27.81 11.56
C ILE A 83 1.11 29.12 11.30
N GLU A 84 1.09 29.62 10.06
CA GLU A 84 0.36 30.82 9.63
C GLU A 84 -1.17 30.70 9.77
N ASP A 85 -1.74 29.48 9.82
CA ASP A 85 -3.19 29.29 10.04
C ASP A 85 -3.63 29.51 11.50
N LYS A 86 -2.69 29.67 12.43
CA LYS A 86 -3.00 30.10 13.80
C LYS A 86 -2.65 31.57 13.91
N HIS A 87 -3.68 32.41 14.03
CA HIS A 87 -3.60 33.78 14.54
C HIS A 87 -2.95 33.78 15.93
N TYR A 88 -1.63 33.60 16.01
CA TYR A 88 -0.88 33.69 17.23
C TYR A 88 -0.80 35.18 17.59
N ILE A 89 -1.72 35.61 18.46
CA ILE A 89 -1.65 36.92 19.09
C ILE A 89 -0.69 36.75 20.29
N PRO A 90 0.53 37.31 20.24
CA PRO A 90 1.43 37.25 21.39
C PRO A 90 0.76 37.94 22.58
N TYR A 91 0.70 37.23 23.71
CA TYR A 91 0.15 37.76 24.95
C TYR A 91 0.93 39.03 25.35
N LYS A 92 0.24 40.17 25.41
CA LYS A 92 0.76 41.40 26.00
C LYS A 92 0.37 41.42 27.49
N PRO A 93 1.32 41.29 28.43
CA PRO A 93 1.00 41.43 29.84
C PRO A 93 0.45 42.84 30.09
N GLN A 94 -0.70 42.93 30.74
CA GLN A 94 -1.18 44.22 31.23
C GLN A 94 -0.30 44.65 32.39
N VAL A 95 0.43 45.75 32.19
CA VAL A 95 1.19 46.39 33.28
C VAL A 95 0.16 46.97 34.24
N SER A 96 0.02 46.35 35.41
CA SER A 96 -0.72 46.94 36.51
C SER A 96 0.06 48.14 37.00
N VAL A 97 -0.46 49.34 36.73
CA VAL A 97 0.02 50.56 37.37
C VAL A 97 -0.53 50.52 38.79
N ILE A 98 0.37 50.39 39.77
CA ILE A 98 0.06 50.52 41.20
C ILE A 98 0.06 52.01 41.54
#